data_AF-A0A2Z2MDR3-F1
#
_entry.id   AF-A0A2Z2MDR3-F1
#
_cell.length_a   1.000
_cell.length_b   1.000
_cell.length_c   1.000
_cell.angle_alpha   90.00
_cell.angle_beta   90.00
_cell.angle_gamma   90.00
#
_symmetry.space_group_name_H-M   'P 1'
#
loop_
_entity.id
_entity.type
_entity.pdbx_description
1 polymer ?
#
loop_
_entity_poly.entity_id
_entity_poly.type
_entity_poly.pdbx_seq_one_letter_code
_entity_poly.pdbx_strand_id
1 'polypeptide(L)'
;MNANTIISISRIPFENIYEPPELKYILNNFLNDLPPGILELVKQFAEHLLVNITGIQGTLELSIVVDANQVISQAINYIRDGRLPLIIKLSRSPFVKLYTPPSIREETLNDERKLEKISKKKGIPVEALKSAIEEILEHITFKVPEGYEEYKKAMELVGERDPKDVDYVWLYFSINANAIVSSDKDITETTIKTWKNMGPLKHVEVILRKGSLSFIVFSLGWSAILDFLFKIILAIVSTILGMLKVMWEGVKSVIAWIDKGIQNLSETQALILFMALGAILYRFGREIREWIENLVNSVIEFLKSIKDFILGLLEIALNNPLAKALKSLIEYSAILTELYKEINLKDIEESVIKVGGSNAS
;
A
#
# COMPACT_ATOMS: atom_id res chain seq x y z
N MET A 1 13.95 -9.27 32.47
CA MET A 1 12.62 -9.47 31.85
C MET A 1 12.23 -8.14 31.22
N ASN A 2 12.56 -7.97 29.94
CA ASN A 2 12.26 -6.74 29.22
C ASN A 2 10.79 -6.79 28.77
N ALA A 3 10.07 -5.71 29.06
CA ALA A 3 8.70 -5.51 28.65
C ALA A 3 8.60 -5.59 27.12
N ASN A 4 7.98 -6.65 26.62
CA ASN A 4 7.55 -6.74 25.24
C ASN A 4 6.61 -5.56 24.98
N THR A 5 7.09 -4.62 24.20
CA THR A 5 6.31 -3.48 23.74
C THR A 5 5.34 -4.02 22.70
N ILE A 6 4.15 -4.40 23.15
CA ILE A 6 3.04 -4.76 22.25
C ILE A 6 2.68 -3.47 21.50
N ILE A 7 3.21 -3.34 20.28
CA ILE A 7 2.88 -2.27 19.36
C ILE A 7 1.42 -2.50 18.93
N SER A 8 0.51 -1.61 19.34
CA SER A 8 -0.91 -1.77 19.05
C SER A 8 -1.25 -1.18 17.67
N ILE A 9 -2.00 -1.92 16.85
CA ILE A 9 -2.64 -1.41 15.62
C ILE A 9 -3.43 -0.13 15.85
N SER A 10 -3.93 0.08 17.07
CA SER A 10 -4.64 1.32 17.43
C SER A 10 -3.77 2.59 17.40
N ARG A 11 -2.45 2.50 17.16
CA ARG A 11 -1.54 3.64 17.02
C ARG A 11 -1.15 4.00 15.59
N ILE A 12 -1.50 3.19 14.59
CA ILE A 12 -1.31 3.63 13.21
C ILE A 12 -2.37 4.73 12.98
N PRO A 13 -1.98 5.97 12.64
CA PRO A 13 -2.92 7.09 12.52
C PRO A 13 -3.71 6.97 11.21
N PHE A 14 -4.59 5.96 11.15
CA PHE A 14 -5.42 5.63 9.99
C PHE A 14 -6.40 6.74 9.63
N GLU A 15 -6.74 7.60 10.59
CA GLU A 15 -7.64 8.74 10.42
C GLU A 15 -7.05 9.86 9.54
N ASN A 16 -5.73 9.81 9.24
CA ASN A 16 -5.01 10.87 8.53
C ASN A 16 -4.65 10.56 7.07
N ILE A 17 -5.05 9.41 6.51
CA ILE A 17 -4.86 9.17 5.07
C ILE A 17 -5.79 10.13 4.33
N TYR A 18 -5.21 11.19 3.77
CA TYR A 18 -5.97 12.10 2.92
C TYR A 18 -6.25 11.37 1.60
N GLU A 19 -7.47 10.88 1.46
CA GLU A 19 -7.96 10.27 0.22
C GLU A 19 -8.79 11.31 -0.53
N PRO A 20 -8.34 11.80 -1.71
CA PRO A 20 -9.13 12.69 -2.53
C PRO A 20 -10.51 12.08 -2.80
N PRO A 21 -11.63 12.83 -2.62
CA PRO A 21 -12.97 12.27 -2.73
C PRO A 21 -13.23 11.54 -4.06
N GLU A 22 -12.66 12.05 -5.15
CA GLU A 22 -12.76 11.49 -6.49
C GLU A 22 -12.07 10.12 -6.56
N LEU A 23 -10.86 10.01 -5.98
CA LEU A 23 -10.10 8.78 -5.96
C LEU A 23 -10.77 7.74 -5.08
N LYS A 24 -11.29 8.16 -3.92
CA LYS A 24 -12.01 7.31 -2.99
C LYS A 24 -13.20 6.64 -3.66
N TYR A 25 -13.97 7.40 -4.44
CA TYR A 25 -15.10 6.86 -5.19
C TYR A 25 -14.65 5.84 -6.23
N ILE A 26 -13.67 6.17 -7.08
CA ILE A 26 -13.16 5.29 -8.14
C ILE A 26 -12.59 4.00 -7.55
N LEU A 27 -11.71 4.11 -6.55
CA LEU A 27 -11.01 2.98 -5.94
C LEU A 27 -11.98 2.05 -5.21
N ASN A 28 -12.96 2.61 -4.49
CA ASN A 28 -13.96 1.81 -3.80
C ASN A 28 -14.85 1.06 -4.79
N ASN A 29 -15.31 1.72 -5.86
CA ASN A 29 -16.13 1.06 -6.88
C ASN A 29 -15.34 -0.05 -7.58
N PHE A 30 -14.14 0.27 -8.05
CA PHE A 30 -13.27 -0.69 -8.70
C PHE A 30 -13.02 -1.93 -7.82
N LEU A 31 -12.62 -1.72 -6.56
CA LEU A 31 -12.36 -2.83 -5.65
C LEU A 31 -13.61 -3.66 -5.38
N ASN A 32 -14.77 -3.03 -5.18
CA ASN A 32 -16.03 -3.74 -4.91
C ASN A 32 -16.51 -4.58 -6.10
N ASP A 33 -16.19 -4.15 -7.32
CA ASP A 33 -16.58 -4.83 -8.55
C ASP A 33 -15.58 -5.93 -8.96
N LEU A 34 -14.40 -6.01 -8.33
CA LEU A 34 -13.41 -7.03 -8.64
C LEU A 34 -13.89 -8.43 -8.22
N PRO A 35 -13.84 -9.42 -9.13
CA PRO A 35 -14.08 -10.82 -8.78
C PRO A 35 -13.06 -11.32 -7.72
N PRO A 36 -13.46 -12.21 -6.81
CA PRO A 36 -12.58 -12.73 -5.76
C PRO A 36 -11.26 -13.32 -6.29
N GLY A 37 -11.29 -14.01 -7.43
CA GLY A 37 -10.08 -14.56 -8.06
C GLY A 37 -9.08 -13.48 -8.50
N ILE A 38 -9.55 -12.31 -8.92
CA ILE A 38 -8.67 -11.19 -9.26
C ILE A 38 -8.09 -10.56 -7.99
N LEU A 39 -8.89 -10.42 -6.93
CA LEU A 39 -8.39 -9.95 -5.63
C LEU A 39 -7.31 -10.87 -5.06
N GLU A 40 -7.43 -12.18 -5.24
CA GLU A 40 -6.42 -13.16 -4.83
C GLU A 40 -5.11 -12.96 -5.63
N LEU A 41 -5.18 -12.78 -6.95
CA LEU A 41 -3.99 -12.46 -7.75
C LEU A 41 -3.33 -11.15 -7.31
N VAL A 42 -4.14 -10.13 -7.00
CA VAL A 42 -3.67 -8.85 -6.50
C VAL A 42 -2.94 -9.02 -5.16
N LYS A 43 -3.51 -9.81 -4.25
CA LYS A 43 -2.91 -10.17 -2.96
C LYS A 43 -1.57 -10.87 -3.15
N GLN A 44 -1.52 -11.95 -3.94
CA GLN A 44 -0.31 -12.74 -4.19
C GLN A 44 0.82 -11.91 -4.80
N PHE A 45 0.48 -11.02 -5.74
CA PHE A 45 1.45 -10.10 -6.32
C PHE A 45 2.02 -9.14 -5.25
N ALA A 46 1.15 -8.55 -4.43
CA ALA A 46 1.57 -7.66 -3.35
C ALA A 46 2.45 -8.40 -2.32
N GLU A 47 2.08 -9.61 -1.91
CA GLU A 47 2.88 -10.47 -1.02
C GLU A 47 4.27 -10.73 -1.59
N HIS A 48 4.36 -11.11 -2.87
CA HIS A 48 5.65 -11.35 -3.52
C HIS A 48 6.55 -10.10 -3.46
N LEU A 49 6.01 -8.92 -3.74
CA LEU A 49 6.75 -7.66 -3.64
C LEU A 49 7.14 -7.34 -2.19
N LEU A 50 6.24 -7.56 -1.24
CA LEU A 50 6.49 -7.31 0.18
C LEU A 50 7.59 -8.23 0.73
N VAL A 51 7.62 -9.50 0.32
CA VAL A 51 8.72 -10.42 0.65
C VAL A 51 10.04 -9.87 0.12
N ASN A 52 10.08 -9.44 -1.15
CA ASN A 52 11.30 -8.89 -1.76
C ASN A 52 11.79 -7.60 -1.07
N ILE A 53 10.88 -6.76 -0.59
CA ILE A 53 11.21 -5.48 0.06
C ILE A 53 11.59 -5.66 1.53
N THR A 54 10.88 -6.52 2.24
CA THR A 54 11.02 -6.66 3.71
C THR A 54 11.93 -7.80 4.13
N GLY A 55 12.14 -8.79 3.25
CA GLY A 55 12.81 -10.06 3.57
C GLY A 55 11.98 -11.00 4.45
N ILE A 56 10.75 -10.63 4.80
CA ILE A 56 9.86 -11.41 5.67
C ILE A 56 9.01 -12.34 4.82
N GLN A 57 9.17 -13.65 5.03
CA GLN A 57 8.25 -14.64 4.48
C GLN A 57 6.94 -14.59 5.25
N GLY A 58 5.82 -14.60 4.55
CA GLY A 58 4.54 -14.39 5.17
C GLY A 58 3.39 -14.33 4.19
N THR A 59 2.18 -14.25 4.76
CA THR A 59 0.95 -14.05 3.99
C THR A 59 0.25 -12.78 4.50
N LEU A 60 -0.44 -12.10 3.59
CA LEU A 60 -1.24 -10.92 3.87
C LEU A 60 -2.67 -11.36 4.19
N GLU A 61 -2.81 -12.15 5.25
CA GLU A 61 -4.08 -12.74 5.70
C GLU A 61 -4.30 -12.45 7.18
N LEU A 62 -5.48 -11.92 7.52
CA LEU A 62 -5.90 -11.72 8.90
C LEU A 62 -6.61 -12.96 9.41
N SER A 63 -5.99 -13.66 10.36
CA SER A 63 -6.59 -14.75 11.10
C SER A 63 -7.35 -14.22 12.32
N ILE A 64 -8.67 -14.39 12.32
CA ILE A 64 -9.56 -13.81 13.33
C ILE A 64 -10.40 -14.88 14.00
N VAL A 65 -10.45 -14.87 15.33
CA VAL A 65 -11.36 -15.74 16.09
C VAL A 65 -12.70 -15.04 16.29
N VAL A 66 -13.80 -15.74 16.02
CA VAL A 66 -15.17 -15.23 16.13
C VAL A 66 -15.89 -15.95 17.27
N ASP A 67 -16.39 -15.16 18.22
CA ASP A 67 -17.20 -15.58 19.36
C ASP A 67 -18.68 -15.81 18.95
N ALA A 68 -19.36 -16.74 19.63
CA ALA A 68 -20.80 -17.01 19.54
C ALA A 68 -21.67 -15.75 19.57
N ASN A 69 -21.37 -14.81 20.47
CA ASN A 69 -22.17 -13.59 20.61
C ASN A 69 -22.19 -12.77 19.31
N GLN A 70 -21.09 -12.76 18.56
CA GLN A 70 -21.03 -12.09 17.26
C GLN A 70 -21.87 -12.82 16.20
N VAL A 71 -21.80 -14.15 16.17
CA VAL A 71 -22.60 -14.99 15.25
C VAL A 71 -24.09 -14.76 15.48
N ILE A 72 -24.54 -14.87 16.73
CA ILE A 72 -25.95 -14.65 17.11
C ILE A 72 -26.40 -13.23 16.75
N SER A 73 -25.58 -12.22 17.04
CA SER A 73 -25.89 -10.82 16.74
C SER A 73 -26.05 -10.58 15.22
N GLN A 74 -25.15 -11.16 14.41
CA GLN A 74 -25.23 -11.08 12.95
C GLN A 74 -26.45 -11.83 12.40
N ALA A 75 -26.78 -13.01 12.96
CA ALA A 75 -27.97 -13.77 12.58
C ALA A 75 -29.27 -12.99 12.84
N ILE A 76 -29.39 -12.35 14.01
CA ILE A 76 -30.55 -11.51 14.35
C ILE A 76 -30.71 -10.35 13.36
N ASN A 77 -29.62 -9.67 13.04
CA ASN A 77 -29.65 -8.53 12.10
C ASN A 77 -29.95 -8.99 10.67
N TYR A 78 -29.47 -10.15 10.27
CA TYR A 78 -29.76 -10.72 8.96
C TYR A 78 -31.24 -11.02 8.77
N ILE A 79 -31.87 -11.67 9.76
CA ILE A 79 -33.30 -12.00 9.72
C ILE A 79 -34.16 -10.73 9.69
N ARG A 80 -33.79 -9.71 10.47
CA ARG A 80 -34.58 -8.47 10.61
C ARG A 80 -34.42 -7.52 9.44
N ASP A 81 -33.18 -7.30 9.01
CA ASP A 81 -32.86 -6.24 8.06
C ASP A 81 -32.69 -6.76 6.63
N GLY A 82 -32.69 -8.09 6.44
CA GLY A 82 -32.42 -8.75 5.15
C GLY A 82 -31.01 -8.49 4.62
N ARG A 83 -30.11 -7.96 5.46
CA ARG A 83 -28.76 -7.57 5.06
C ARG A 83 -27.80 -8.73 5.26
N LEU A 84 -27.08 -9.09 4.19
CA LEU A 84 -26.06 -10.11 4.24
C LEU A 84 -25.05 -9.84 5.39
N PRO A 85 -24.86 -10.79 6.32
CA PRO A 85 -23.94 -10.68 7.46
C PRO A 85 -22.53 -10.23 7.06
N LEU A 86 -21.90 -9.44 7.93
CA LEU A 86 -20.51 -9.03 7.72
C LEU A 86 -19.55 -10.22 7.74
N ILE A 87 -19.82 -11.24 8.56
CA ILE A 87 -19.05 -12.49 8.58
C ILE A 87 -19.00 -13.13 7.19
N ILE A 88 -20.16 -13.25 6.53
CA ILE A 88 -20.26 -13.84 5.18
C ILE A 88 -19.59 -12.94 4.13
N LYS A 89 -19.65 -11.62 4.29
CA LYS A 89 -18.94 -10.70 3.37
C LYS A 89 -17.43 -10.81 3.51
N LEU A 90 -16.94 -10.88 4.75
CA LEU A 90 -15.52 -10.93 5.06
C LEU A 90 -14.90 -12.29 4.74
N SER A 91 -15.64 -13.39 4.90
CA SER A 91 -15.17 -14.74 4.54
C SER A 91 -14.90 -14.92 3.03
N ARG A 92 -15.48 -14.04 2.19
CA ARG A 92 -15.22 -14.01 0.74
C ARG A 92 -13.98 -13.19 0.38
N SER A 93 -13.41 -12.45 1.32
CA SER A 93 -12.22 -11.67 1.09
C SER A 93 -10.98 -12.56 1.25
N PRO A 94 -10.03 -12.53 0.30
CA PRO A 94 -8.80 -13.30 0.41
C PRO A 94 -7.87 -12.80 1.53
N PHE A 95 -8.16 -11.63 2.10
CA PHE A 95 -7.37 -10.99 3.15
C PHE A 95 -7.83 -11.38 4.56
N VAL A 96 -8.92 -12.14 4.71
CA VAL A 96 -9.52 -12.44 6.02
C VAL A 96 -9.88 -13.92 6.12
N LYS A 97 -9.45 -14.55 7.20
CA LYS A 97 -9.82 -15.90 7.55
C LYS A 97 -10.41 -15.95 8.95
N LEU A 98 -11.63 -16.47 9.02
CA LEU A 98 -12.43 -16.50 10.24
C LEU A 98 -12.36 -17.90 10.84
N TYR A 99 -12.10 -17.97 12.15
CA TYR A 99 -11.97 -19.20 12.91
C TYR A 99 -12.89 -19.21 14.13
N THR A 100 -13.27 -20.40 14.57
CA THR A 100 -14.03 -20.58 15.81
C THR A 100 -13.80 -22.00 16.37
N PRO A 101 -13.83 -22.20 17.70
CA PRO A 101 -13.74 -23.53 18.29
C PRO A 101 -15.04 -24.32 18.05
N PRO A 102 -15.01 -25.65 17.99
CA PRO A 102 -16.21 -26.47 17.81
C PRO A 102 -17.30 -26.26 18.88
N SER A 103 -16.90 -25.86 20.10
CA SER A 103 -17.80 -25.58 21.23
C SER A 103 -18.82 -24.47 20.94
N ILE A 104 -18.58 -23.61 19.94
CA ILE A 104 -19.58 -22.62 19.50
C ILE A 104 -20.92 -23.25 19.14
N ARG A 105 -20.94 -24.49 18.62
CA ARG A 105 -22.21 -25.19 18.27
C ARG A 105 -23.03 -25.50 19.51
N GLU A 106 -22.37 -25.86 20.60
CA GLU A 106 -23.07 -26.09 21.87
C GLU A 106 -23.66 -24.78 22.40
N GLU A 107 -22.92 -23.68 22.26
CA GLU A 107 -23.32 -22.37 22.76
C GLU A 107 -24.37 -21.63 21.91
N THR A 108 -24.45 -21.97 20.62
CA THR A 108 -25.31 -21.26 19.64
C THR A 108 -26.46 -22.10 19.10
N LEU A 109 -26.29 -23.41 18.89
CA LEU A 109 -27.29 -24.28 18.26
C LEU A 109 -27.95 -25.22 19.26
N ASN A 110 -27.19 -25.75 20.24
CA ASN A 110 -27.70 -26.78 21.16
C ASN A 110 -28.25 -26.21 22.48
N ASP A 111 -27.95 -24.95 22.83
CA ASP A 111 -28.55 -24.28 23.99
C ASP A 111 -29.97 -23.77 23.66
N GLU A 112 -30.94 -24.70 23.66
CA GLU A 112 -32.34 -24.39 23.35
C GLU A 112 -32.93 -23.32 24.27
N ARG A 113 -32.56 -23.31 25.55
CA ARG A 113 -33.04 -22.32 26.52
C ARG A 113 -32.56 -20.91 26.16
N LYS A 114 -31.30 -20.76 25.75
CA LYS A 114 -30.74 -19.48 25.29
C LYS A 114 -31.44 -19.02 24.01
N LEU A 115 -31.64 -19.93 23.05
CA LEU A 115 -32.34 -19.63 21.80
C LEU A 115 -33.80 -19.21 22.01
N GLU A 116 -34.56 -19.92 22.84
CA GLU A 116 -35.94 -19.56 23.19
C GLU A 116 -36.01 -18.18 23.86
N LYS A 117 -35.07 -17.88 24.76
CA LYS A 117 -35.01 -16.58 25.44
C LYS A 117 -34.73 -15.45 24.45
N ILE A 118 -33.82 -15.65 23.51
CA ILE A 118 -33.50 -14.68 22.45
C ILE A 118 -34.70 -14.52 21.51
N SER A 119 -35.30 -15.64 21.07
CA SER A 119 -36.49 -15.69 20.22
C SER A 119 -37.63 -14.86 20.79
N LYS A 120 -38.01 -15.10 22.05
CA LYS A 120 -39.05 -14.33 22.76
C LYS A 120 -38.71 -12.85 22.87
N LYS A 121 -37.45 -12.52 23.23
CA LYS A 121 -37.00 -11.13 23.40
C LYS A 121 -36.95 -10.35 22.08
N LYS A 122 -36.63 -11.02 20.97
CA LYS A 122 -36.41 -10.41 19.66
C LYS A 122 -37.59 -10.59 18.70
N GLY A 123 -38.60 -11.39 19.05
CA GLY A 123 -39.75 -11.69 18.19
C GLY A 123 -39.35 -12.44 16.92
N ILE A 124 -38.36 -13.35 17.02
CA ILE A 124 -37.83 -14.12 15.89
C ILE A 124 -38.09 -15.60 16.15
N PRO A 125 -38.65 -16.38 15.21
CA PRO A 125 -38.81 -17.83 15.38
C PRO A 125 -37.46 -18.53 15.65
N VAL A 126 -37.45 -19.52 16.54
CA VAL A 126 -36.22 -20.25 16.92
C VAL A 126 -35.58 -20.93 15.71
N GLU A 127 -36.39 -21.51 14.84
CA GLU A 127 -35.97 -22.21 13.63
C GLU A 127 -35.31 -21.26 12.63
N ALA A 128 -35.86 -20.06 12.47
CA ALA A 128 -35.26 -19.03 11.62
C ALA A 128 -33.91 -18.57 12.18
N LEU A 129 -33.80 -18.43 13.51
CA LEU A 129 -32.54 -18.09 14.17
C LEU A 129 -31.48 -19.20 14.01
N LYS A 130 -31.85 -20.46 14.23
CA LYS A 130 -30.96 -21.62 14.03
C LYS A 130 -30.45 -21.69 12.59
N SER A 131 -31.35 -21.59 11.62
CA SER A 131 -31.00 -21.62 10.19
C SER A 131 -30.04 -20.48 9.80
N ALA A 132 -30.27 -19.26 10.29
CA ALA A 132 -29.37 -18.14 10.03
C ALA A 132 -27.99 -18.31 10.70
N ILE A 133 -27.93 -18.90 11.89
CA ILE A 133 -26.66 -19.23 12.57
C ILE A 133 -25.90 -20.29 11.77
N GLU A 134 -26.57 -21.35 11.31
CA GLU A 134 -25.96 -22.40 10.49
C GLU A 134 -25.36 -21.82 9.19
N GLU A 135 -26.12 -20.99 8.46
CA GLU A 135 -25.64 -20.32 7.25
C GLU A 135 -24.38 -19.47 7.53
N ILE A 136 -24.34 -18.74 8.65
CA ILE A 136 -23.16 -17.95 9.04
C ILE A 136 -21.96 -18.86 9.37
N LEU A 137 -22.20 -19.96 10.08
CA LEU A 137 -21.15 -20.90 10.51
C LEU A 137 -20.52 -21.66 9.34
N GLU A 138 -21.23 -21.86 8.22
CA GLU A 138 -20.66 -22.44 6.98
C GLU A 138 -19.51 -21.59 6.40
N HIS A 139 -19.47 -20.31 6.76
CA HIS A 139 -18.45 -19.36 6.31
C HIS A 139 -17.30 -19.16 7.31
N ILE A 140 -17.27 -19.92 8.41
CA ILE A 140 -16.23 -19.87 9.44
C ILE A 140 -15.51 -21.21 9.50
N THR A 141 -14.18 -21.19 9.60
CA THR A 141 -13.38 -22.41 9.74
C THR A 141 -13.43 -22.90 11.18
N PHE A 142 -13.95 -24.10 11.40
CA PHE A 142 -13.85 -24.76 12.69
C PHE A 142 -12.44 -25.29 12.90
N LYS A 143 -11.82 -24.94 14.02
CA LYS A 143 -10.50 -25.45 14.38
C LYS A 143 -10.47 -25.82 15.85
N VAL A 144 -10.02 -27.04 16.14
CA VAL A 144 -9.79 -27.48 17.51
C VAL A 144 -8.55 -26.74 18.02
N PRO A 145 -8.63 -26.06 19.16
CA PRO A 145 -7.47 -25.45 19.75
C PRO A 145 -6.50 -26.53 20.26
N GLU A 146 -5.20 -26.27 20.10
CA GLU A 146 -4.11 -27.18 20.45
C GLU A 146 -3.09 -26.46 21.34
N GLY A 147 -2.32 -27.22 22.10
CA GLY A 147 -1.23 -26.70 22.94
C GLY A 147 -1.63 -26.45 24.40
N TYR A 148 -0.92 -27.12 25.32
CA TYR A 148 -1.22 -27.06 26.75
C TYR A 148 -0.84 -25.72 27.39
N GLU A 149 0.27 -25.12 26.95
CA GLU A 149 0.72 -23.82 27.46
C GLU A 149 -0.24 -22.70 27.02
N GLU A 150 -0.78 -22.78 25.81
CA GLU A 150 -1.79 -21.88 25.27
C GLU A 150 -3.10 -22.00 26.05
N TYR A 151 -3.53 -23.23 26.38
CA TYR A 151 -4.69 -23.48 27.22
C TYR A 151 -4.50 -22.89 28.62
N LYS A 152 -3.34 -23.12 29.25
CA LYS A 152 -3.05 -22.58 30.58
C LYS A 152 -3.11 -21.05 30.60
N LYS A 153 -2.51 -20.39 29.59
CA LYS A 153 -2.61 -18.94 29.43
C LYS A 153 -4.05 -18.46 29.28
N ALA A 154 -4.85 -19.17 28.49
CA ALA A 154 -6.27 -18.85 28.32
C ALA A 154 -7.05 -18.97 29.65
N MET A 155 -6.81 -20.06 30.38
CA MET A 155 -7.43 -20.31 31.68
C MET A 155 -7.06 -19.23 32.71
N GLU A 156 -5.79 -18.80 32.76
CA GLU A 156 -5.34 -17.72 33.63
C GLU A 156 -5.96 -16.36 33.30
N LEU A 157 -6.27 -16.09 32.02
CA LEU A 157 -6.81 -14.81 31.58
C LEU A 157 -8.32 -14.68 31.77
N VAL A 158 -9.10 -15.70 31.42
CA VAL A 158 -10.56 -15.63 31.41
C VAL A 158 -11.25 -16.76 32.20
N GLY A 159 -10.53 -17.83 32.54
CA GLY A 159 -11.14 -19.06 33.08
C GLY A 159 -11.82 -18.92 34.43
N GLU A 160 -11.39 -18.00 35.29
CA GLU A 160 -12.08 -17.71 36.56
C GLU A 160 -13.35 -16.85 36.37
N ARG A 161 -13.44 -16.09 35.28
CA ARG A 161 -14.54 -15.15 35.02
C ARG A 161 -15.64 -15.80 34.20
N ASP A 162 -15.29 -16.37 33.05
CA ASP A 162 -16.17 -17.18 32.22
C ASP A 162 -15.40 -18.38 31.64
N PRO A 163 -15.59 -19.59 32.20
CA PRO A 163 -14.98 -20.81 31.69
C PRO A 163 -15.31 -21.12 30.22
N LYS A 164 -16.42 -20.60 29.68
CA LYS A 164 -16.81 -20.84 28.27
C LYS A 164 -15.96 -20.04 27.29
N ASP A 165 -15.44 -18.88 27.72
CA ASP A 165 -14.61 -18.01 26.89
C ASP A 165 -13.18 -18.55 26.71
N VAL A 166 -12.79 -19.51 27.54
CA VAL A 166 -11.47 -20.16 27.51
C VAL A 166 -11.19 -20.76 26.14
N ASP A 167 -12.16 -21.42 25.50
CA ASP A 167 -11.95 -22.08 24.21
C ASP A 167 -11.63 -21.10 23.09
N TYR A 168 -12.27 -19.92 23.07
CA TYR A 168 -12.00 -18.89 22.07
C TYR A 168 -10.63 -18.25 22.28
N VAL A 169 -10.26 -17.99 23.53
CA VAL A 169 -8.96 -17.43 23.89
C VAL A 169 -7.83 -18.45 23.65
N TRP A 170 -8.08 -19.71 23.96
CA TRP A 170 -7.14 -20.80 23.69
C TRP A 170 -6.91 -20.94 22.18
N LEU A 171 -7.99 -20.93 21.38
CA LEU A 171 -7.87 -20.94 19.93
C LEU A 171 -7.07 -19.74 19.41
N TYR A 172 -7.31 -18.54 19.95
CA TYR A 172 -6.56 -17.34 19.59
C TYR A 172 -5.05 -17.54 19.76
N PHE A 173 -4.61 -18.12 20.88
CA PHE A 173 -3.18 -18.41 21.08
C PHE A 173 -2.70 -19.56 20.20
N SER A 174 -3.46 -20.65 20.11
CA SER A 174 -3.12 -21.86 19.36
C SER A 174 -2.83 -21.60 17.87
N ILE A 175 -3.60 -20.70 17.26
CA ILE A 175 -3.44 -20.36 15.84
C ILE A 175 -2.67 -19.06 15.62
N ASN A 176 -2.18 -18.45 16.70
CA ASN A 176 -1.57 -17.13 16.72
C ASN A 176 -2.44 -16.08 15.97
N ALA A 177 -3.73 -16.05 16.29
CA ALA A 177 -4.67 -15.15 15.62
C ALA A 177 -4.29 -13.67 15.83
N ASN A 178 -4.69 -12.82 14.88
CA ASN A 178 -4.40 -11.39 14.93
C ASN A 178 -5.38 -10.63 15.84
N ALA A 179 -6.60 -11.14 16.05
CA ALA A 179 -7.59 -10.61 17.00
C ALA A 179 -8.71 -11.62 17.29
N ILE A 180 -9.44 -11.36 18.38
CA ILE A 180 -10.77 -11.94 18.66
C ILE A 180 -11.84 -10.90 18.40
N VAL A 181 -12.94 -11.26 17.75
CA VAL A 181 -14.15 -10.42 17.70
C VAL A 181 -15.13 -10.89 18.75
N SER A 182 -15.25 -10.13 19.83
CA SER A 182 -16.19 -10.39 20.92
C SER A 182 -16.70 -9.08 21.49
N SER A 183 -17.96 -9.08 21.95
CA SER A 183 -18.53 -7.98 22.74
C SER A 183 -18.45 -8.24 24.24
N ASP A 184 -17.89 -9.38 24.65
CA ASP A 184 -17.75 -9.74 26.05
C ASP A 184 -16.70 -8.85 26.73
N LYS A 185 -17.08 -8.30 27.88
CA LYS A 185 -16.19 -7.44 28.66
C LYS A 185 -15.00 -8.23 29.17
N ASP A 186 -15.23 -9.47 29.59
CA ASP A 186 -14.22 -10.31 30.22
C ASP A 186 -13.08 -10.65 29.26
N ILE A 187 -13.38 -10.79 27.96
CA ILE A 187 -12.38 -10.91 26.90
C ILE A 187 -11.76 -9.54 26.57
N THR A 188 -12.57 -8.48 26.43
CA THR A 188 -12.08 -7.17 25.97
C THR A 188 -11.14 -6.45 26.94
N GLU A 189 -11.17 -6.79 28.22
CA GLU A 189 -10.31 -6.19 29.26
C GLU A 189 -8.99 -6.93 29.46
N THR A 190 -8.76 -8.02 28.71
CA THR A 190 -7.50 -8.76 28.75
C THR A 190 -6.40 -8.08 27.93
N THR A 191 -5.19 -8.65 27.97
CA THR A 191 -4.06 -8.27 27.10
C THR A 191 -4.24 -8.71 25.65
N ILE A 192 -5.29 -9.48 25.34
CA ILE A 192 -5.59 -9.98 24.01
C ILE A 192 -6.24 -8.89 23.18
N LYS A 193 -5.85 -8.82 21.91
CA LYS A 193 -6.42 -7.87 20.98
C LYS A 193 -7.85 -8.27 20.63
N THR A 194 -8.79 -7.47 21.12
CA THR A 194 -10.22 -7.73 20.96
C THR A 194 -10.91 -6.60 20.20
N TRP A 195 -11.72 -6.96 19.20
CA TRP A 195 -12.58 -6.03 18.48
C TRP A 195 -14.03 -6.23 18.90
N LYS A 196 -14.66 -5.17 19.39
CA LYS A 196 -16.03 -5.22 19.92
C LYS A 196 -17.08 -5.65 18.88
N ASN A 197 -16.81 -5.40 17.60
CA ASN A 197 -17.67 -5.74 16.48
C ASN A 197 -16.82 -5.93 15.21
N MET A 198 -17.48 -6.32 14.11
CA MET A 198 -16.84 -6.57 12.81
C MET A 198 -16.44 -5.29 12.04
N GLY A 199 -16.77 -4.10 12.54
CA GLY A 199 -16.50 -2.82 11.89
C GLY A 199 -15.01 -2.53 11.69
N PRO A 200 -14.18 -2.59 12.75
CA PRO A 200 -12.73 -2.49 12.65
C PRO A 200 -12.12 -3.49 11.67
N LEU A 201 -12.54 -4.76 11.73
CA LEU A 201 -12.05 -5.79 10.80
C LEU A 201 -12.35 -5.41 9.34
N LYS A 202 -13.58 -4.98 9.04
CA LYS A 202 -13.92 -4.50 7.69
C LYS A 202 -13.05 -3.31 7.26
N HIS A 203 -12.75 -2.39 8.17
CA HIS A 203 -11.90 -1.26 7.85
C HIS A 203 -10.47 -1.69 7.49
N VAL A 204 -9.88 -2.59 8.28
CA VAL A 204 -8.53 -3.12 8.01
C VAL A 204 -8.53 -3.93 6.70
N GLU A 205 -9.55 -4.74 6.43
CA GLU A 205 -9.69 -5.49 5.18
C GLU A 205 -9.70 -4.56 3.94
N VAL A 206 -10.42 -3.44 4.00
CA VAL A 206 -10.43 -2.45 2.92
C VAL A 206 -9.04 -1.83 2.74
N ILE A 207 -8.31 -1.55 3.83
CA ILE A 207 -6.95 -1.02 3.75
C ILE A 207 -6.02 -2.03 3.09
N LEU A 208 -6.10 -3.32 3.46
CA LEU A 208 -5.30 -4.37 2.84
C LEU A 208 -5.55 -4.42 1.32
N ARG A 209 -6.80 -4.39 0.89
CA ARG A 209 -7.16 -4.35 -0.54
C ARG A 209 -6.60 -3.14 -1.27
N LYS A 210 -6.80 -1.95 -0.71
CA LYS A 210 -6.31 -0.68 -1.29
C LYS A 210 -4.80 -0.65 -1.35
N GLY A 211 -4.13 -1.11 -0.28
CA GLY A 211 -2.68 -1.23 -0.21
C GLY A 211 -2.14 -2.20 -1.25
N SER A 212 -2.69 -3.41 -1.35
CA SER A 212 -2.22 -4.39 -2.35
C SER A 212 -2.36 -3.85 -3.78
N LEU A 213 -3.48 -3.17 -4.06
CA LEU A 213 -3.66 -2.51 -5.34
C LEU A 213 -2.68 -1.35 -5.57
N SER A 214 -2.38 -0.57 -4.53
CA SER A 214 -1.40 0.52 -4.66
C SER A 214 -0.02 -0.01 -5.03
N PHE A 215 0.40 -1.15 -4.48
CA PHE A 215 1.65 -1.83 -4.86
C PHE A 215 1.68 -2.23 -6.33
N ILE A 216 0.57 -2.71 -6.89
CA ILE A 216 0.47 -3.00 -8.33
C ILE A 216 0.65 -1.72 -9.14
N VAL A 217 -0.05 -0.66 -8.75
CA VAL A 217 0.04 0.64 -9.43
C VAL A 217 1.44 1.23 -9.34
N PHE A 218 2.14 1.11 -8.20
CA PHE A 218 3.54 1.54 -8.12
C PHE A 218 4.46 0.64 -8.91
N SER A 219 4.36 -0.67 -8.77
CA SER A 219 5.25 -1.61 -9.44
C SER A 219 5.15 -1.50 -10.97
N LEU A 220 3.92 -1.55 -11.50
CA LEU A 220 3.68 -1.61 -12.94
C LEU A 220 3.46 -0.22 -13.55
N GLY A 221 2.83 0.70 -12.82
CA GLY A 221 2.52 2.05 -13.30
C GLY A 221 3.68 3.02 -13.21
N TRP A 222 4.58 2.89 -12.21
CA TRP A 222 5.73 3.80 -12.07
C TRP A 222 6.73 3.64 -13.21
N SER A 223 6.94 2.42 -13.70
CA SER A 223 7.82 2.18 -14.84
C SER A 223 7.34 2.92 -16.09
N ALA A 224 6.03 2.93 -16.36
CA ALA A 224 5.43 3.66 -17.46
C ALA A 224 5.50 5.19 -17.28
N ILE A 225 5.23 5.68 -16.07
CA ILE A 225 5.33 7.12 -15.76
C ILE A 225 6.78 7.61 -15.88
N LEU A 226 7.74 6.85 -15.33
CA LEU A 226 9.16 7.17 -15.45
C LEU A 226 9.65 7.08 -16.89
N ASP A 227 9.24 6.07 -17.66
CA ASP A 227 9.60 5.95 -19.07
C ASP A 227 9.05 7.13 -19.88
N PHE A 228 7.81 7.56 -19.61
CA PHE A 228 7.24 8.75 -20.23
C PHE A 228 8.01 10.03 -19.87
N LEU A 229 8.30 10.25 -18.58
CA LEU A 229 9.08 11.41 -18.12
C LEU A 229 10.50 11.40 -18.70
N PHE A 230 11.14 10.24 -18.74
CA PHE A 230 12.47 10.06 -19.31
C PHE A 230 12.47 10.36 -20.81
N LYS A 231 11.47 9.89 -21.56
CA LYS A 231 11.31 10.20 -22.99
C LYS A 231 11.13 11.70 -23.23
N ILE A 232 10.36 12.40 -22.39
CA ILE A 232 10.23 13.86 -22.46
C ILE A 232 11.58 14.54 -22.24
N ILE A 233 12.30 14.17 -21.18
CA ILE A 233 13.63 14.74 -20.88
C ILE A 233 14.60 14.47 -22.04
N LEU A 234 14.61 13.24 -22.57
CA LEU A 234 15.47 12.84 -23.67
C LEU A 234 15.14 13.62 -24.95
N ALA A 235 13.86 13.86 -25.25
CA ALA A 235 13.45 14.70 -26.37
C ALA A 235 13.94 16.14 -26.22
N ILE A 236 13.85 16.72 -25.02
CA ILE A 236 14.36 18.07 -24.72
C ILE A 236 15.89 18.11 -24.91
N VAL A 237 16.62 17.19 -24.30
CA VAL A 237 18.09 17.11 -24.41
C VAL A 237 18.53 16.89 -25.86
N SER A 238 17.85 16.00 -26.58
CA SER A 238 18.12 15.75 -28.00
C SER A 238 17.91 17.00 -28.85
N THR A 239 16.86 17.78 -28.57
CA THR A 239 16.61 19.06 -29.24
C THR A 239 17.73 20.06 -28.98
N ILE A 240 18.18 20.20 -27.72
CA ILE A 240 19.30 21.09 -27.35
C ILE A 240 20.59 20.66 -28.05
N LEU A 241 20.93 19.37 -28.00
CA LEU A 241 22.12 18.83 -28.65
C LEU A 241 22.05 19.00 -30.18
N GLY A 242 20.86 18.88 -30.77
CA GLY A 242 20.61 19.16 -32.18
C GLY A 242 20.92 20.62 -32.53
N MET A 243 20.43 21.57 -31.73
CA MET A 243 20.73 23.00 -31.91
C MET A 243 22.23 23.28 -31.78
N LEU A 244 22.88 22.78 -30.73
CA LEU A 244 24.31 22.94 -30.52
C LEU A 244 25.15 22.34 -31.65
N LYS A 245 24.73 21.17 -32.17
CA LYS A 245 25.37 20.53 -33.32
C LYS A 245 25.29 21.41 -34.57
N VAL A 246 24.10 21.94 -34.89
CA VAL A 246 23.92 22.85 -36.03
C VAL A 246 24.78 24.10 -35.87
N MET A 247 24.85 24.67 -34.67
CA MET A 247 25.72 25.81 -34.38
C MET A 247 27.20 25.46 -34.58
N TRP A 248 27.64 24.31 -34.06
CA TRP A 248 29.02 23.85 -34.20
C TRP A 248 29.41 23.56 -35.65
N GLU A 249 28.49 22.99 -36.44
CA GLU A 249 28.66 22.80 -37.87
C GLU A 249 28.78 24.15 -38.60
N GLY A 250 27.98 25.16 -38.21
CA GLY A 250 28.12 26.53 -38.69
C GLY A 250 29.50 27.12 -38.41
N VAL A 251 29.99 27.00 -37.17
CA VAL A 251 31.34 27.44 -36.77
C VAL A 251 32.41 26.71 -37.56
N LYS A 252 32.32 25.39 -37.69
CA LYS A 252 33.25 24.59 -38.50
C LYS A 252 33.25 25.01 -39.96
N SER A 253 32.10 25.31 -40.54
CA SER A 253 32.00 25.79 -41.92
C SER A 253 32.73 27.12 -42.11
N VAL A 254 32.61 28.03 -41.15
CA VAL A 254 33.35 29.31 -41.18
C VAL A 254 34.86 29.07 -41.06
N ILE A 255 35.29 28.24 -40.11
CA ILE A 255 36.72 27.90 -39.95
C ILE A 255 37.27 27.24 -41.22
N ALA A 256 36.55 26.30 -41.81
CA ALA A 256 36.97 25.63 -43.05
C ALA A 256 37.02 26.58 -44.25
N TRP A 257 36.11 27.57 -44.32
CA TRP A 257 36.15 28.62 -45.33
C TRP A 257 37.38 29.52 -45.15
N ILE A 258 37.71 29.89 -43.91
CA ILE A 258 38.90 30.65 -43.56
C ILE A 258 40.17 29.87 -43.90
N ASP A 259 40.26 28.60 -43.50
CA ASP A 259 41.44 27.76 -43.73
C ASP A 259 41.70 27.53 -45.23
N LYS A 260 40.66 27.21 -46.01
CA LYS A 260 40.77 27.12 -47.48
C LYS A 260 41.11 28.46 -48.14
N GLY A 261 40.61 29.56 -47.57
CA GLY A 261 40.94 30.91 -48.00
C GLY A 261 42.42 31.21 -47.76
N ILE A 262 42.96 30.86 -46.59
CA ILE A 262 44.35 31.14 -46.20
C ILE A 262 45.35 30.27 -46.95
N GLN A 263 45.05 28.99 -47.18
CA GLN A 263 45.98 28.06 -47.86
C GLN A 263 46.26 28.41 -49.33
N ASN A 264 45.43 29.22 -49.98
CA ASN A 264 45.58 29.62 -51.38
C ASN A 264 46.21 31.02 -51.56
N LEU A 265 46.69 31.64 -50.49
CA LEU A 265 47.24 33.00 -50.50
C LEU A 265 48.78 32.98 -50.43
N SER A 266 49.43 33.89 -51.17
CA SER A 266 50.86 34.15 -50.99
C SER A 266 51.13 34.81 -49.63
N GLU A 267 52.36 34.75 -49.09
CA GLU A 267 52.72 35.36 -47.78
C GLU A 267 52.29 36.84 -47.67
N THR A 268 52.46 37.60 -48.75
CA THR A 268 52.02 39.00 -48.86
C THR A 268 50.50 39.16 -48.80
N GLN A 269 49.75 38.25 -49.41
CA GLN A 269 48.29 38.26 -49.37
C GLN A 269 47.75 37.79 -48.00
N ALA A 270 48.42 36.85 -47.35
CA ALA A 270 48.08 36.43 -45.99
C ALA A 270 48.30 37.56 -44.98
N LEU A 271 49.39 38.34 -45.11
CA LEU A 271 49.64 39.52 -44.27
C LEU A 271 48.57 40.61 -44.48
N ILE A 272 48.19 40.87 -45.74
CA ILE A 272 47.10 41.81 -46.08
C ILE A 272 45.76 41.30 -45.53
N LEU A 273 45.48 40.01 -45.62
CA LEU A 273 44.28 39.39 -45.06
C LEU A 273 44.27 39.52 -43.53
N PHE A 274 45.39 39.31 -42.85
CA PHE A 274 45.51 39.47 -41.39
C PHE A 274 45.31 40.93 -40.97
N MET A 275 45.90 41.88 -41.69
CA MET A 275 45.66 43.31 -41.45
C MET A 275 44.22 43.72 -41.76
N ALA A 276 43.60 43.14 -42.80
CA ALA A 276 42.20 43.37 -43.14
C ALA A 276 41.25 42.75 -42.12
N LEU A 277 41.51 41.52 -41.65
CA LEU A 277 40.78 40.87 -40.55
C LEU A 277 40.95 41.65 -39.25
N GLY A 278 42.16 42.13 -38.95
CA GLY A 278 42.44 43.00 -37.82
C GLY A 278 41.69 44.33 -37.93
N ALA A 279 41.64 44.94 -39.11
CA ALA A 279 40.87 46.16 -39.37
C ALA A 279 39.35 45.93 -39.35
N ILE A 280 38.87 44.78 -39.80
CA ILE A 280 37.47 44.35 -39.71
C ILE A 280 37.11 44.07 -38.25
N LEU A 281 37.94 43.36 -37.49
CA LEU A 281 37.75 43.18 -36.04
C LEU A 281 37.87 44.50 -35.29
N TYR A 282 38.66 45.45 -35.75
CA TYR A 282 38.75 46.77 -35.13
C TYR A 282 37.52 47.63 -35.45
N ARG A 283 37.05 47.62 -36.71
CA ARG A 283 35.92 48.41 -37.20
C ARG A 283 34.56 47.84 -36.83
N PHE A 284 34.43 46.52 -36.91
CA PHE A 284 33.22 45.75 -36.71
C PHE A 284 33.28 44.84 -35.48
N GLY A 285 34.36 44.86 -34.69
CA GLY A 285 34.46 44.07 -33.47
C GLY A 285 33.39 44.39 -32.45
N ARG A 286 32.87 45.63 -32.46
CA ARG A 286 31.70 46.00 -31.67
C ARG A 286 30.44 45.28 -32.14
N GLU A 287 30.21 45.20 -33.44
CA GLU A 287 29.06 44.51 -34.04
C GLU A 287 29.17 42.98 -33.89
N ILE A 288 30.38 42.42 -34.04
CA ILE A 288 30.63 40.99 -33.78
C ILE A 288 30.42 40.67 -32.29
N ARG A 289 30.90 41.54 -31.40
CA ARG A 289 30.67 41.38 -29.96
C ARG A 289 29.19 41.51 -29.61
N GLU A 290 28.48 42.48 -30.17
CA GLU A 290 27.03 42.64 -29.99
C GLU A 290 26.28 41.41 -30.54
N TRP A 291 26.71 40.84 -31.67
CA TRP A 291 26.13 39.59 -32.21
C TRP A 291 26.38 38.39 -31.27
N ILE A 292 27.61 38.23 -30.75
CA ILE A 292 27.93 37.17 -29.77
C ILE A 292 27.17 37.37 -28.46
N GLU A 293 27.10 38.60 -27.93
CA GLU A 293 26.34 38.91 -26.71
C GLU A 293 24.85 38.62 -26.91
N ASN A 294 24.25 39.00 -28.05
CA ASN A 294 22.88 38.66 -28.40
C ASN A 294 22.65 37.14 -28.49
N LEU A 295 23.62 36.41 -29.04
CA LEU A 295 23.54 34.96 -29.18
C LEU A 295 23.65 34.26 -27.82
N VAL A 296 24.57 34.69 -26.96
CA VAL A 296 24.69 34.21 -25.58
C VAL A 296 23.43 34.53 -24.79
N ASN A 297 22.89 35.74 -24.92
CA ASN A 297 21.66 36.14 -24.26
C ASN A 297 20.47 35.30 -24.74
N SER A 298 20.37 35.01 -26.04
CA SER A 298 19.33 34.13 -26.59
C SER A 298 19.41 32.71 -26.02
N VAL A 299 20.63 32.18 -25.87
CA VAL A 299 20.85 30.87 -25.23
C VAL A 299 20.47 30.90 -23.74
N ILE A 300 20.83 31.97 -23.02
CA ILE A 300 20.47 32.14 -21.60
C ILE A 300 18.96 32.26 -21.42
N GLU A 301 18.27 33.03 -22.26
CA GLU A 301 16.81 33.17 -22.24
C GLU A 301 16.11 31.85 -22.55
N PHE A 302 16.62 31.09 -23.53
CA PHE A 302 16.11 29.76 -23.83
C PHE A 302 16.31 28.79 -22.65
N LEU A 303 17.47 28.79 -21.99
CA LEU A 303 17.72 27.98 -20.80
C LEU A 303 16.82 28.38 -19.62
N LYS A 304 16.54 29.68 -19.44
CA LYS A 304 15.55 30.16 -18.47
C LYS A 304 14.16 29.65 -18.82
N SER A 305 13.74 29.75 -20.07
CA SER A 305 12.44 29.22 -20.52
C SER A 305 12.31 27.71 -20.29
N ILE A 306 13.38 26.94 -20.46
CA ILE A 306 13.40 25.50 -20.14
C ILE A 306 13.28 25.28 -18.63
N LYS A 307 14.04 26.03 -17.82
CA LYS A 307 13.96 25.94 -16.37
C LYS A 307 12.53 26.25 -15.89
N ASP A 308 11.92 27.31 -16.39
CA ASP A 308 10.58 27.73 -16.02
C ASP A 308 9.52 26.73 -16.51
N PHE A 309 9.70 26.13 -17.69
CA PHE A 309 8.87 25.02 -18.17
C PHE A 309 8.97 23.78 -17.27
N ILE A 310 10.18 23.39 -16.84
CA ILE A 310 10.38 22.26 -15.91
C ILE A 310 9.76 22.56 -14.55
N LEU A 311 9.95 23.77 -14.02
CA LEU A 311 9.33 24.20 -12.77
C LEU A 311 7.81 24.22 -12.89
N GLY A 312 7.26 24.71 -14.00
CA GLY A 312 5.83 24.66 -14.28
C GLY A 312 5.29 23.24 -14.38
N LEU A 313 6.02 22.32 -15.03
CA LEU A 313 5.66 20.90 -15.05
C LEU A 313 5.70 20.26 -13.66
N LEU A 314 6.68 20.62 -12.83
CA LEU A 314 6.78 20.15 -11.44
C LEU A 314 5.65 20.73 -10.58
N GLU A 315 5.32 22.01 -10.75
CA GLU A 315 4.25 22.67 -10.01
C GLU A 315 2.87 22.14 -10.41
N ILE A 316 2.64 21.94 -11.72
CA ILE A 316 1.46 21.24 -12.24
C ILE A 316 1.43 19.83 -11.68
N ALA A 317 2.54 19.08 -11.73
CA ALA A 317 2.59 17.73 -11.20
C ALA A 317 2.19 17.72 -9.73
N LEU A 318 2.79 18.57 -8.88
CA LEU A 318 2.59 18.62 -7.42
C LEU A 318 1.20 19.15 -7.01
N ASN A 319 0.60 20.09 -7.75
CA ASN A 319 -0.70 20.68 -7.42
C ASN A 319 -1.89 19.99 -8.11
N ASN A 320 -1.65 19.06 -9.05
CA ASN A 320 -2.69 18.35 -9.78
C ASN A 320 -3.32 17.23 -8.93
N PRO A 321 -4.64 16.95 -9.10
CA PRO A 321 -5.31 15.75 -8.60
C PRO A 321 -4.48 14.45 -8.72
N LEU A 322 -3.64 14.33 -9.76
CA LEU A 322 -2.76 13.19 -9.99
C LEU A 322 -1.64 13.07 -8.93
N ALA A 323 -0.99 14.15 -8.50
CA ALA A 323 -0.04 14.05 -7.37
C ALA A 323 -0.73 13.75 -6.05
N LYS A 324 -1.94 14.29 -5.83
CA LYS A 324 -2.72 13.93 -4.64
C LYS A 324 -3.06 12.44 -4.64
N ALA A 325 -3.46 11.90 -5.79
CA ALA A 325 -3.69 10.48 -5.99
C ALA A 325 -2.43 9.66 -5.72
N LEU A 326 -1.29 10.06 -6.30
CA LEU A 326 -0.01 9.41 -6.13
C LEU A 326 0.40 9.39 -4.64
N LYS A 327 0.27 10.54 -3.96
CA LYS A 327 0.56 10.65 -2.52
C LYS A 327 -0.29 9.68 -1.71
N SER A 328 -1.60 9.61 -1.95
CA SER A 328 -2.49 8.66 -1.26
C SER A 328 -2.10 7.20 -1.51
N LEU A 329 -1.73 6.87 -2.75
CA LEU A 329 -1.24 5.53 -3.06
C LEU A 329 0.05 5.22 -2.29
N ILE A 330 1.00 6.16 -2.19
CA ILE A 330 2.25 5.99 -1.44
C ILE A 330 1.92 5.71 0.02
N GLU A 331 1.02 6.51 0.61
CA GLU A 331 0.56 6.31 1.99
C GLU A 331 -0.06 4.91 2.18
N TYR A 332 -0.90 4.45 1.25
CA TYR A 332 -1.44 3.08 1.29
C TYR A 332 -0.35 2.01 1.19
N SER A 333 0.68 2.21 0.37
CA SER A 333 1.78 1.25 0.24
C SER A 333 2.65 1.19 1.52
N ALA A 334 2.90 2.34 2.15
CA ALA A 334 3.61 2.40 3.41
C ALA A 334 2.85 1.66 4.52
N ILE A 335 1.54 1.94 4.64
CA ILE A 335 0.67 1.29 5.63
C ILE A 335 0.56 -0.21 5.38
N LEU A 336 0.44 -0.65 4.12
CA LEU A 336 0.44 -2.07 3.81
C LEU A 336 1.74 -2.75 4.25
N THR A 337 2.88 -2.09 4.05
CA THR A 337 4.19 -2.63 4.46
C THR A 337 4.25 -2.81 5.97
N GLU A 338 3.76 -1.83 6.74
CA GLU A 338 3.68 -1.92 8.20
C GLU A 338 2.74 -3.04 8.65
N LEU A 339 1.55 -3.12 8.07
CA LEU A 339 0.58 -4.19 8.38
C LEU A 339 1.13 -5.57 8.03
N TYR A 340 1.78 -5.72 6.88
CA TYR A 340 2.40 -6.99 6.47
C TYR A 340 3.49 -7.41 7.45
N LYS A 341 4.35 -6.47 7.87
CA LYS A 341 5.33 -6.71 8.93
C LYS A 341 4.62 -7.16 10.20
N GLU A 342 3.62 -6.45 10.68
CA GLU A 342 2.95 -6.82 11.92
C GLU A 342 2.27 -8.20 11.86
N ILE A 343 1.61 -8.51 10.74
CA ILE A 343 0.96 -9.81 10.52
C ILE A 343 1.99 -10.94 10.60
N ASN A 344 3.20 -10.74 10.05
CA ASN A 344 4.19 -11.81 9.84
C ASN A 344 5.42 -11.75 10.78
N LEU A 345 5.62 -10.66 11.54
CA LEU A 345 6.77 -10.51 12.45
C LEU A 345 6.73 -11.48 13.63
N LYS A 346 5.55 -11.99 13.99
CA LYS A 346 5.44 -12.99 15.06
C LYS A 346 6.09 -14.32 14.69
N ASP A 347 6.19 -14.66 13.41
CA ASP A 347 6.86 -15.89 12.96
C ASP A 347 8.40 -15.79 13.06
N ILE A 348 8.95 -14.57 13.05
CA ILE A 348 10.39 -14.33 13.14
C ILE A 348 10.90 -14.50 14.58
N GLU A 349 10.15 -14.05 15.59
CA GLU A 349 10.55 -14.18 16.99
C GLU A 349 10.69 -15.66 17.42
N GLU A 350 9.84 -16.56 16.93
CA GLU A 350 9.97 -18.00 17.20
C GLU A 350 11.16 -18.65 16.49
N SER A 351 11.48 -18.21 15.27
CA SER A 351 12.60 -18.77 14.50
C SER A 351 13.95 -18.40 15.11
N VAL A 352 14.08 -17.19 15.67
CA VAL A 352 15.30 -16.73 16.36
C VAL A 352 15.47 -17.46 17.71
N ILE A 353 14.38 -17.71 18.44
CA ILE A 353 14.44 -18.45 19.72
C ILE A 353 14.79 -19.93 19.48
N LYS A 354 14.27 -20.56 18.43
CA LYS A 354 14.62 -21.95 18.09
C LYS A 354 16.06 -22.13 17.62
N VAL A 355 16.65 -21.14 16.95
CA VAL A 355 18.06 -21.18 16.51
C VAL A 355 19.03 -20.83 17.66
N GLY A 356 18.62 -20.00 18.62
CA GLY A 356 19.43 -19.64 19.80
C GLY A 356 19.44 -20.69 20.92
N GLY A 357 18.46 -21.60 20.97
CA GLY A 357 18.32 -22.61 22.03
C GLY A 357 19.03 -23.95 21.79
N SER A 358 19.59 -24.19 20.60
CA SER A 358 20.15 -25.50 20.23
C SER A 358 21.68 -25.62 20.36
N ASN A 359 22.40 -24.57 20.78
CA ASN A 359 23.86 -24.59 20.92
C ASN A 359 24.34 -24.27 22.35
N ALA A 360 23.62 -24.74 23.35
CA ALA A 360 24.08 -24.78 24.74
C ALA A 360 23.90 -26.20 25.28
N SER A 361 24.76 -27.10 24.83
CA SER A 361 25.03 -28.40 25.45
C SER A 361 26.53 -28.57 25.60
#